data_AF-A0A2A5FMV2-F1
#
_entry.id   AF-A0A2A5FMV2-F1
#
_cell.length_a   1.000
_cell.length_b   1.000
_cell.length_c   1.000
_cell.angle_alpha   90.00
_cell.angle_beta   90.00
_cell.angle_gamma   90.00
#
_symmetry.space_group_name_H-M   'P 1'
#
loop_
_entity.id
_entity.type
_entity.pdbx_description
1 polymer ?
#
loop_
_entity_poly.entity_id
_entity_poly.type
_entity_poly.pdbx_seq_one_letter_code
_entity_poly.pdbx_strand_id
1 'polypeptide(L)'
;MLIFPQIITMKIFAPLLLIFIATLSLGCSSNLGTEVKEPFSGKSYHSNAKYFRATGKGLSNRDQIARTKAVMEAHKALAQQVKTSINVVADNYLKDVQGEHVNEAIERFESLTREITSTTIGDLREIGSKKFLQDDGSYAVYVAVEIKKAAMFRFLKKKAKLDSKINPLVRTQIINMCDREIERLEAE
;
A
#
# COMPACT_ATOMS: atom_id res chain seq x y z
N MET A 1 77.47 14.55 25.16
CA MET A 1 76.39 15.38 24.58
C MET A 1 75.28 14.44 24.14
N LEU A 2 74.09 14.62 24.72
CA LEU A 2 72.91 13.74 24.67
C LEU A 2 72.39 13.51 23.24
N ILE A 3 71.75 12.36 22.98
CA ILE A 3 70.44 12.22 22.29
C ILE A 3 70.01 10.72 22.31
N PHE A 4 69.02 10.45 23.18
CA PHE A 4 67.86 9.55 23.06
C PHE A 4 67.95 8.09 22.55
N PRO A 5 67.35 7.14 23.31
CA PRO A 5 66.69 5.96 22.75
C PRO A 5 65.16 6.08 22.91
N GLN A 6 64.51 7.01 22.19
CA GLN A 6 63.04 7.01 22.02
C GLN A 6 62.57 6.02 20.94
N ILE A 7 63.50 5.38 20.22
CA ILE A 7 63.18 4.58 19.03
C ILE A 7 62.73 3.14 19.39
N ILE A 8 63.11 2.64 20.58
CA ILE A 8 62.83 1.25 20.97
C ILE A 8 61.37 1.07 21.45
N THR A 9 60.80 2.07 22.14
CA THR A 9 59.41 2.01 22.64
C THR A 9 58.38 2.05 21.51
N MET A 10 58.68 2.70 20.39
CA MET A 10 57.73 2.89 19.28
C MET A 10 57.57 1.66 18.38
N LYS A 11 58.57 0.75 18.33
CA LYS A 11 58.51 -0.47 17.51
C LYS A 11 57.74 -1.63 18.16
N ILE A 12 57.63 -1.65 19.49
CA ILE A 12 56.91 -2.71 20.22
C ILE A 12 55.42 -2.36 20.34
N PHE A 13 55.06 -1.08 20.35
CA PHE A 13 53.66 -0.62 20.39
C PHE A 13 52.94 -0.71 19.03
N ALA A 14 53.66 -0.57 17.92
CA ALA A 14 53.08 -0.63 16.57
C ALA A 14 52.39 -1.97 16.20
N PRO A 15 52.96 -3.16 16.49
CA PRO A 15 52.26 -4.42 16.19
C PRO A 15 51.07 -4.69 17.13
N LEU A 16 51.08 -4.12 18.35
CA LEU A 16 49.99 -4.30 19.32
C LEU A 16 48.73 -3.50 18.92
N LEU A 17 48.92 -2.30 18.37
CA LEU A 17 47.84 -1.46 17.83
C LEU A 17 47.19 -2.09 16.58
N LEU A 18 47.98 -2.77 15.75
CA LEU A 18 47.53 -3.41 14.52
C LEU A 18 46.70 -4.68 14.78
N ILE A 19 46.99 -5.41 15.86
CA ILE A 19 46.20 -6.56 16.33
C ILE A 19 44.87 -6.11 16.95
N PHE A 20 44.84 -4.96 17.63
CA PHE A 20 43.62 -4.41 18.24
C PHE A 20 42.62 -3.86 17.20
N ILE A 21 43.09 -3.39 16.04
CA ILE A 21 42.23 -2.95 14.93
C ILE A 21 41.65 -4.16 14.16
N ALA A 22 42.36 -5.30 14.11
CA ALA A 22 41.88 -6.50 13.43
C ALA A 22 40.68 -7.17 14.13
N THR A 23 40.55 -7.05 15.45
CA THR A 23 39.47 -7.68 16.23
C THR A 23 38.14 -6.90 16.20
N LEU A 24 38.13 -5.66 15.69
CA LEU A 24 36.91 -4.84 15.52
C LEU A 24 36.12 -5.16 14.24
N SER A 25 36.60 -6.08 13.39
CA SER A 25 35.98 -6.42 12.10
C SER A 25 34.94 -7.55 12.15
N LEU A 26 34.71 -8.17 13.31
CA LEU A 26 33.76 -9.29 13.49
C LEU A 26 32.47 -8.86 14.20
N GLY A 27 31.85 -7.76 13.76
CA GLY A 27 30.73 -7.16 14.48
C GLY A 27 29.62 -6.60 13.58
N CYS A 28 29.19 -7.35 12.57
CA CYS A 28 27.95 -7.04 11.85
C CYS A 28 27.12 -8.31 11.64
N SER A 29 26.50 -8.81 12.71
CA SER A 29 25.36 -9.71 12.59
C SER A 29 24.12 -8.88 12.28
N SER A 30 23.69 -8.87 11.02
CA SER A 30 22.39 -8.33 10.64
C SER A 30 21.31 -9.26 11.22
N ASN A 31 20.79 -8.87 12.38
CA ASN A 31 19.83 -9.65 13.16
C ASN A 31 18.40 -9.51 12.60
N LEU A 32 18.23 -9.77 11.29
CA LEU A 32 16.99 -9.53 10.54
C LEU A 32 16.01 -10.72 10.57
N GLY A 33 16.39 -11.83 11.20
CA GLY A 33 15.59 -13.06 11.23
C GLY A 33 15.61 -13.84 9.91
N THR A 34 14.63 -14.70 9.69
CA THR A 34 14.49 -15.49 8.45
C THR A 34 13.39 -14.90 7.55
N GLU A 35 13.67 -14.83 6.25
CA GLU A 35 12.69 -14.34 5.27
C GLU A 35 11.58 -15.38 5.06
N VAL A 36 10.32 -14.97 5.28
CA VAL A 36 9.15 -15.82 5.06
C VAL A 36 8.49 -15.46 3.73
N LYS A 37 8.45 -16.42 2.79
CA LYS A 37 7.74 -16.27 1.52
C LYS A 37 6.25 -16.57 1.69
N GLU A 38 5.48 -15.53 1.97
CA GLU A 38 4.03 -15.65 2.02
C GLU A 38 3.41 -15.81 0.61
N PRO A 39 2.24 -16.48 0.49
CA PRO A 39 1.43 -16.44 -0.71
C PRO A 39 1.21 -15.03 -1.25
N PHE A 40 1.19 -14.90 -2.57
CA PHE A 40 0.90 -13.64 -3.25
C PHE A 40 1.92 -12.50 -3.01
N SER A 41 3.15 -12.84 -2.63
CA SER A 41 4.28 -11.90 -2.47
C SER A 41 4.95 -11.46 -3.77
N GLY A 42 4.57 -12.04 -4.91
CA GLY A 42 5.17 -11.73 -6.21
C GLY A 42 4.64 -10.42 -6.84
N LYS A 43 5.43 -9.84 -7.77
CA LYS A 43 5.08 -8.61 -8.51
C LYS A 43 3.71 -8.65 -9.19
N SER A 44 3.21 -9.83 -9.56
CA SER A 44 1.88 -10.00 -10.17
C SER A 44 0.73 -9.59 -9.24
N TYR A 45 0.95 -9.56 -7.94
CA TYR A 45 -0.04 -9.19 -6.93
C TYR A 45 0.13 -7.75 -6.43
N HIS A 46 1.11 -7.02 -6.97
CA HIS A 46 1.30 -5.61 -6.66
C HIS A 46 0.42 -4.75 -7.56
N SER A 47 -0.06 -3.63 -7.00
CA SER A 47 -0.75 -2.59 -7.76
C SER A 47 0.15 -2.04 -8.87
N ASN A 48 -0.46 -1.66 -9.98
CA ASN A 48 0.22 -1.10 -11.13
C ASN A 48 -0.56 0.09 -11.68
N ALA A 49 -0.22 0.55 -12.90
CA ALA A 49 -0.90 1.65 -13.56
C ALA A 49 -2.43 1.42 -13.66
N LYS A 50 -2.85 0.22 -14.06
CA LYS A 50 -4.24 -0.10 -14.43
C LYS A 50 -5.07 -0.72 -13.30
N TYR A 51 -4.43 -1.37 -12.33
CA TYR A 51 -5.11 -2.14 -11.29
C TYR A 51 -4.63 -1.73 -9.90
N PHE A 52 -5.60 -1.58 -8.98
CA PHE A 52 -5.32 -1.73 -7.55
C PHE A 52 -5.35 -3.21 -7.20
N ARG A 53 -4.39 -3.66 -6.42
CA ARG A 53 -4.27 -5.02 -5.93
C ARG A 53 -3.95 -5.03 -4.45
N ALA A 54 -4.58 -5.95 -3.75
CA ALA A 54 -4.38 -6.12 -2.33
C ALA A 54 -4.42 -7.60 -1.98
N THR A 55 -3.67 -7.95 -0.94
CA THR A 55 -3.65 -9.29 -0.36
C THR A 55 -4.13 -9.21 1.07
N GLY A 56 -4.70 -10.30 1.56
CA GLY A 56 -5.17 -10.40 2.93
C GLY A 56 -4.98 -11.80 3.47
N LYS A 57 -4.76 -11.88 4.77
CA LYS A 57 -4.52 -13.11 5.52
C LYS A 57 -5.53 -13.22 6.65
N GLY A 58 -6.07 -14.41 6.85
CA GLY A 58 -7.01 -14.70 7.93
C GLY A 58 -6.67 -16.01 8.61
N LEU A 59 -6.67 -15.97 9.95
CA LEU A 59 -6.41 -17.13 10.81
C LEU A 59 -7.65 -17.41 11.68
N SER A 60 -8.09 -18.67 11.72
CA SER A 60 -9.17 -19.12 12.60
C SER A 60 -9.30 -20.64 12.66
N ASN A 61 -9.77 -21.16 13.79
CA ASN A 61 -10.17 -22.57 13.94
C ASN A 61 -11.40 -22.94 13.09
N ARG A 62 -12.05 -21.97 12.45
CA ARG A 62 -13.19 -22.16 11.55
C ARG A 62 -12.84 -21.65 10.15
N ASP A 63 -12.88 -22.52 9.16
CA ASP A 63 -12.53 -22.23 7.76
C ASP A 63 -13.22 -20.96 7.23
N GLN A 64 -14.55 -20.89 7.36
CA GLN A 64 -15.33 -19.74 6.89
C GLN A 64 -14.93 -18.42 7.57
N ILE A 65 -14.54 -18.46 8.85
CA ILE A 65 -14.10 -17.26 9.57
C ILE A 65 -12.70 -16.86 9.10
N ALA A 66 -11.79 -17.83 8.89
CA ALA A 66 -10.46 -17.56 8.34
C ALA A 66 -10.57 -16.90 6.96
N ARG A 67 -11.43 -17.43 6.08
CA ARG A 67 -11.67 -16.83 4.76
C ARG A 67 -12.26 -15.43 4.85
N THR A 68 -13.26 -15.22 5.71
CA THR A 68 -13.87 -13.89 5.89
C THR A 68 -12.84 -12.88 6.37
N LYS A 69 -11.99 -13.23 7.35
CA LYS A 69 -10.89 -12.36 7.81
C LYS A 69 -9.91 -12.03 6.68
N ALA A 70 -9.52 -13.01 5.87
CA ALA A 70 -8.61 -12.79 4.75
C ALA A 70 -9.19 -11.81 3.72
N VAL A 71 -10.46 -11.96 3.35
CA VAL A 71 -11.16 -11.03 2.44
C VAL A 71 -11.25 -9.64 3.05
N MET A 72 -11.59 -9.52 4.34
CA MET A 72 -11.69 -8.23 5.03
C MET A 72 -10.34 -7.50 5.07
N GLU A 73 -9.25 -8.21 5.34
CA GLU A 73 -7.91 -7.60 5.36
C GLU A 73 -7.50 -7.14 3.95
N ALA A 74 -7.78 -7.93 2.91
CA ALA A 74 -7.54 -7.53 1.53
C ALA A 74 -8.35 -6.29 1.15
N HIS A 75 -9.62 -6.23 1.54
CA HIS A 75 -10.49 -5.07 1.35
C HIS A 75 -9.95 -3.82 2.05
N LYS A 76 -9.50 -3.94 3.30
CA LYS A 76 -8.95 -2.83 4.08
C LYS A 76 -7.69 -2.27 3.42
N ALA A 77 -6.76 -3.14 3.01
CA ALA A 77 -5.57 -2.74 2.30
C ALA A 77 -5.91 -2.05 0.96
N LEU A 78 -6.89 -2.57 0.22
CA LEU A 78 -7.36 -1.96 -1.01
C LEU A 78 -7.98 -0.58 -0.79
N ALA A 79 -8.85 -0.44 0.21
CA ALA A 79 -9.49 0.82 0.59
C ALA A 79 -8.45 1.90 0.93
N GLN A 80 -7.38 1.51 1.64
CA GLN A 80 -6.28 2.42 1.96
C GLN A 80 -5.56 2.91 0.69
N GLN A 81 -5.26 2.01 -0.25
CA GLN A 81 -4.64 2.39 -1.53
C GLN A 81 -5.55 3.31 -2.36
N VAL A 82 -6.84 3.00 -2.42
CA VAL A 82 -7.83 3.82 -3.12
C VAL A 82 -7.89 5.21 -2.50
N LYS A 83 -7.98 5.32 -1.18
CA LYS A 83 -7.98 6.61 -0.47
C LYS A 83 -6.75 7.45 -0.82
N THR A 84 -5.56 6.86 -0.77
CA THR A 84 -4.33 7.58 -1.15
C THR A 84 -4.36 8.04 -2.60
N SER A 85 -4.81 7.20 -3.53
CA SER A 85 -4.93 7.58 -4.94
C SER A 85 -5.94 8.70 -5.16
N ILE A 86 -7.05 8.67 -4.43
CA ILE A 86 -8.12 9.68 -4.51
C ILE A 86 -7.64 11.04 -4.05
N ASN A 87 -6.87 11.08 -2.95
CA ASN A 87 -6.29 12.33 -2.47
C ASN A 87 -5.36 12.95 -3.52
N VAL A 88 -4.52 12.14 -4.17
CA VAL A 88 -3.64 12.62 -5.25
C VAL A 88 -4.44 13.20 -6.42
N VAL A 89 -5.54 12.54 -6.82
CA VAL A 89 -6.41 13.03 -7.89
C VAL A 89 -7.09 14.33 -7.50
N ALA A 90 -7.58 14.45 -6.27
CA ALA A 90 -8.18 15.67 -5.74
C ALA A 90 -7.18 16.83 -5.68
N ASP A 91 -5.96 16.59 -5.18
CA ASP A 91 -4.89 17.58 -5.09
C ASP A 91 -4.46 18.08 -6.48
N ASN A 92 -4.40 17.19 -7.47
CA ASN A 92 -4.09 17.58 -8.84
C ASN A 92 -5.24 18.38 -9.46
N TYR A 93 -6.50 17.99 -9.19
CA TYR A 93 -7.65 18.73 -9.68
C TYR A 93 -7.70 20.18 -9.15
N LEU A 94 -7.32 20.41 -7.88
CA LEU A 94 -7.20 21.76 -7.31
C LEU A 94 -6.18 22.65 -8.01
N LYS A 95 -5.08 22.05 -8.47
CA LYS A 95 -4.02 22.79 -9.16
C LYS A 95 -4.48 23.21 -10.56
N ASP A 96 -5.27 22.36 -11.21
CA ASP A 96 -5.67 22.55 -12.60
C ASP A 96 -6.99 23.32 -12.75
N VAL A 97 -7.84 23.32 -11.72
CA VAL A 97 -9.19 23.89 -11.78
C VAL A 97 -9.42 24.82 -10.61
N GLN A 98 -9.70 26.09 -10.93
CA GLN A 98 -10.11 27.09 -9.97
C GLN A 98 -11.55 27.51 -10.25
N GLY A 99 -12.34 27.73 -9.19
CA GLY A 99 -13.72 28.18 -9.32
C GLY A 99 -14.54 27.95 -8.07
N GLU A 100 -15.77 28.46 -8.09
CA GLU A 100 -16.75 28.20 -7.04
C GLU A 100 -17.06 26.69 -6.97
N HIS A 101 -17.31 26.20 -5.76
CA HIS A 101 -17.68 24.80 -5.46
C HIS A 101 -16.62 23.71 -5.70
N VAL A 102 -15.39 24.04 -6.14
CA VAL A 102 -14.32 23.03 -6.34
C VAL A 102 -13.93 22.38 -5.01
N ASN A 103 -13.73 23.16 -3.95
CA ASN A 103 -13.39 22.63 -2.62
C ASN A 103 -14.49 21.73 -2.06
N GLU A 104 -15.75 22.17 -2.18
CA GLU A 104 -16.91 21.36 -1.77
C GLU A 104 -17.00 20.05 -2.56
N ALA A 105 -16.69 20.10 -3.86
CA ALA A 105 -16.67 18.91 -4.71
C ALA A 105 -15.61 17.91 -4.25
N ILE A 106 -14.44 18.36 -3.82
CA ILE A 106 -13.38 17.49 -3.30
C ILE A 106 -13.79 16.86 -1.97
N GLU A 107 -14.34 17.63 -1.04
CA GLU A 107 -14.82 17.09 0.23
C GLU A 107 -15.89 16.01 0.00
N ARG A 108 -16.82 16.26 -0.93
CA ARG A 108 -17.84 15.29 -1.33
C ARG A 108 -17.24 14.09 -2.05
N PHE A 109 -16.23 14.28 -2.89
CA PHE A 109 -15.52 13.20 -3.58
C PHE A 109 -14.81 12.26 -2.60
N GLU A 110 -14.13 12.81 -1.60
CA GLU A 110 -13.53 12.02 -0.52
C GLU A 110 -14.59 11.30 0.31
N SER A 111 -15.72 11.95 0.61
CA SER A 111 -16.84 11.35 1.33
C SER A 111 -17.44 10.15 0.58
N LEU A 112 -17.73 10.32 -0.71
CA LEU A 112 -18.20 9.24 -1.58
C LEU A 112 -17.20 8.09 -1.64
N THR A 113 -15.90 8.41 -1.69
CA THR A 113 -14.83 7.41 -1.64
C THR A 113 -14.87 6.59 -0.36
N ARG A 114 -15.09 7.22 0.80
CA ARG A 114 -15.24 6.52 2.08
C ARG A 114 -16.49 5.64 2.09
N GLU A 115 -17.60 6.11 1.53
CA GLU A 115 -18.81 5.28 1.40
C GLU A 115 -18.53 4.02 0.60
N ILE A 116 -17.99 4.15 -0.62
CA ILE A 116 -17.82 3.02 -1.52
C ILE A 116 -16.79 2.00 -1.02
N THR A 117 -15.76 2.46 -0.31
CA THR A 117 -14.70 1.59 0.24
C THR A 117 -15.16 0.92 1.54
N SER A 118 -16.12 1.52 2.25
CA SER A 118 -16.77 0.91 3.41
C SER A 118 -17.83 -0.12 3.00
N THR A 119 -18.42 0.04 1.82
CA THR A 119 -19.32 -0.94 1.20
C THR A 119 -18.56 -1.95 0.33
N THR A 120 -19.23 -2.99 -0.15
CA THR A 120 -18.65 -3.87 -1.18
C THR A 120 -18.30 -3.04 -2.42
N ILE A 121 -17.01 -2.90 -2.70
CA ILE A 121 -16.51 -2.24 -3.90
C ILE A 121 -17.03 -3.04 -5.11
N GLY A 122 -17.86 -2.40 -5.93
CA GLY A 122 -18.36 -3.02 -7.15
C GLY A 122 -17.19 -3.37 -8.08
N ASP A 123 -17.29 -4.52 -8.77
CA ASP A 123 -16.29 -4.98 -9.74
C ASP A 123 -14.94 -5.44 -9.13
N LEU A 124 -14.93 -5.74 -7.82
CA LEU A 124 -13.78 -6.40 -7.19
C LEU A 124 -13.68 -7.86 -7.64
N ARG A 125 -12.50 -8.24 -8.12
CA ARG A 125 -12.22 -9.61 -8.58
C ARG A 125 -11.23 -10.29 -7.66
N GLU A 126 -11.55 -11.51 -7.24
CA GLU A 126 -10.57 -12.40 -6.61
C GLU A 126 -9.63 -12.98 -7.68
N ILE A 127 -8.33 -12.75 -7.54
CA ILE A 127 -7.30 -13.23 -8.47
C ILE A 127 -6.52 -14.42 -7.92
N GLY A 128 -6.73 -14.77 -6.65
CA GLY A 128 -6.17 -15.97 -6.07
C GLY A 128 -6.63 -16.19 -4.64
N SER A 129 -6.70 -17.45 -4.23
CA SER A 129 -6.84 -17.85 -2.84
C SER A 129 -5.94 -19.06 -2.54
N LYS A 130 -5.37 -19.09 -1.33
CA LYS A 130 -4.69 -20.26 -0.77
C LYS A 130 -5.19 -20.53 0.62
N LYS A 131 -5.33 -21.80 0.98
CA LYS A 131 -5.75 -22.24 2.31
C LYS A 131 -4.80 -23.31 2.81
N PHE A 132 -4.43 -23.22 4.08
CA PHE A 132 -3.56 -24.15 4.78
C PHE A 132 -4.24 -24.59 6.08
N LEU A 133 -4.14 -25.87 6.40
CA LEU A 133 -4.45 -26.40 7.73
C LEU A 133 -3.14 -26.39 8.53
N GLN A 134 -3.17 -25.77 9.70
CA GLN A 134 -2.03 -25.69 10.60
C GLN A 134 -1.99 -26.90 11.55
N ASP A 135 -0.84 -27.14 12.17
CA ASP A 135 -0.62 -28.26 13.09
C ASP A 135 -1.56 -28.22 14.31
N ASP A 136 -1.99 -27.03 14.71
CA ASP A 136 -2.97 -26.79 15.78
C ASP A 136 -4.43 -27.01 15.35
N GLY A 137 -4.67 -27.44 14.11
CA GLY A 137 -5.98 -27.64 13.52
C GLY A 137 -6.67 -26.36 13.04
N SER A 138 -6.01 -25.20 13.13
CA SER A 138 -6.55 -23.93 12.64
C SER A 138 -6.33 -23.76 11.13
N TYR A 139 -7.14 -22.90 10.51
CA TYR A 139 -7.04 -22.56 9.10
C TYR A 139 -6.31 -21.23 8.91
N ALA A 140 -5.32 -21.23 8.01
CA ALA A 140 -4.72 -20.03 7.46
C ALA A 140 -5.16 -19.84 6.01
N VAL A 141 -5.89 -18.75 5.76
CA VAL A 141 -6.40 -18.41 4.43
C VAL A 141 -5.74 -17.13 3.94
N TYR A 142 -5.32 -17.14 2.69
CA TYR A 142 -4.78 -16.01 1.96
C TYR A 142 -5.71 -15.72 0.78
N VAL A 143 -5.97 -14.45 0.52
CA VAL A 143 -6.75 -13.99 -0.62
C VAL A 143 -5.99 -12.86 -1.30
N ALA A 144 -6.02 -12.83 -2.63
CA ALA A 144 -5.56 -11.71 -3.44
C ALA A 144 -6.74 -11.21 -4.29
N VAL A 145 -6.94 -9.89 -4.29
CA VAL A 145 -8.01 -9.22 -5.03
C VAL A 145 -7.44 -8.14 -5.93
N GLU A 146 -8.16 -7.84 -7.01
CA GLU A 146 -7.87 -6.72 -7.90
C GLU A 146 -9.13 -5.95 -8.29
N ILE A 147 -8.97 -4.67 -8.54
CA ILE A 147 -9.96 -3.83 -9.21
C ILE A 147 -9.27 -2.93 -10.24
N LYS A 148 -9.89 -2.78 -11.41
CA LYS A 148 -9.44 -1.80 -12.42
C LYS A 148 -9.63 -0.38 -11.87
N LYS A 149 -8.59 0.45 -11.90
CA LYS A 149 -8.67 1.83 -11.40
C LYS A 149 -9.78 2.63 -12.11
N ALA A 150 -9.85 2.53 -13.44
CA ALA A 150 -10.90 3.20 -14.22
C ALA A 150 -12.32 2.73 -13.82
N ALA A 151 -12.51 1.42 -13.56
CA ALA A 151 -13.80 0.91 -13.09
C ALA A 151 -14.18 1.50 -11.73
N MET A 152 -13.20 1.69 -10.86
CA MET A 152 -13.36 2.39 -9.58
C MET A 152 -13.92 3.80 -9.78
N PHE A 153 -13.26 4.63 -10.60
CA PHE A 153 -13.71 6.00 -10.87
C PHE A 153 -15.07 6.05 -11.58
N ARG A 154 -15.38 5.07 -12.45
CA ARG A 154 -16.73 4.93 -13.02
C ARG A 154 -17.79 4.65 -11.94
N PHE A 155 -17.46 3.84 -10.94
CA PHE A 155 -18.35 3.59 -9.81
C PHE A 155 -18.57 4.85 -8.96
N LEU A 156 -17.51 5.62 -8.68
CA LEU A 156 -17.62 6.94 -8.02
C LEU A 156 -18.49 7.90 -8.82
N LYS A 157 -18.25 8.03 -10.12
CA LYS A 157 -19.05 8.85 -11.02
C LYS A 157 -20.52 8.44 -10.99
N LYS A 158 -20.81 7.13 -11.02
CA LYS A 158 -22.19 6.61 -10.93
C LYS A 158 -22.83 6.96 -9.59
N LYS A 159 -22.11 6.80 -8.48
CA LYS A 159 -22.58 7.17 -7.14
C LYS A 159 -22.88 8.67 -7.03
N ALA A 160 -21.95 9.50 -7.49
CA ALA A 160 -22.14 10.95 -7.55
C ALA A 160 -23.33 11.35 -8.43
N LYS A 161 -23.62 10.65 -9.53
CA LYS A 161 -24.80 10.90 -10.38
C LYS A 161 -26.11 10.54 -9.70
N LEU A 162 -26.13 9.50 -8.88
CA LEU A 162 -27.35 8.98 -8.24
C LEU A 162 -27.67 9.67 -6.90
N ASP A 163 -26.69 10.30 -6.24
CA ASP A 163 -26.92 10.96 -4.96
C ASP A 163 -27.63 12.30 -5.14
N SER A 164 -28.95 12.34 -4.94
CA SER A 164 -29.77 13.54 -5.03
C SER A 164 -29.38 14.67 -4.06
N LYS A 165 -28.60 14.38 -3.01
CA LYS A 165 -28.20 15.37 -1.99
C LYS A 165 -27.05 16.28 -2.44
N ILE A 166 -26.36 15.92 -3.52
CA ILE A 166 -25.23 16.71 -4.05
C ILE A 166 -25.78 17.86 -4.91
N ASN A 167 -25.35 19.10 -4.62
CA ASN A 167 -25.68 20.26 -5.44
C ASN A 167 -25.28 20.02 -6.92
N PRO A 168 -26.08 20.41 -7.92
CA PRO A 168 -25.78 20.17 -9.34
C PRO A 168 -24.40 20.66 -9.81
N LEU A 169 -23.94 21.82 -9.32
CA LEU A 169 -22.64 22.38 -9.68
C LEU A 169 -21.49 21.56 -9.07
N VAL A 170 -21.61 21.23 -7.77
CA VAL A 170 -20.68 20.34 -7.06
C VAL A 170 -20.60 18.97 -7.75
N ARG A 171 -21.76 18.41 -8.12
CA ARG A 171 -21.86 17.13 -8.83
C ARG A 171 -21.14 17.19 -10.17
N THR A 172 -21.28 18.29 -10.90
CA THR A 172 -20.60 18.49 -12.18
C THR A 172 -19.09 18.48 -12.00
N GLN A 173 -18.56 19.14 -10.96
CA GLN A 173 -17.14 19.10 -10.64
C GLN A 173 -16.65 17.69 -10.29
N ILE A 174 -17.42 16.93 -9.50
CA ILE A 174 -17.09 15.52 -9.19
C ILE A 174 -17.06 14.66 -10.46
N ILE A 175 -18.05 14.83 -11.35
CA ILE A 175 -18.12 14.08 -12.62
C ILE A 175 -16.91 14.41 -13.48
N ASN A 176 -16.58 15.70 -13.63
CA ASN A 176 -15.42 16.15 -14.41
C ASN A 176 -14.11 15.58 -13.85
N MET A 177 -13.94 15.58 -12.54
CA MET A 177 -12.78 14.99 -11.88
C MET A 177 -12.66 13.49 -12.16
N CYS A 178 -13.78 12.75 -12.06
CA CYS A 178 -13.81 11.33 -12.41
C CYS A 178 -13.49 11.09 -13.89
N ASP A 179 -14.05 11.91 -14.79
CA ASP A 179 -13.88 11.74 -16.24
C ASP A 179 -12.45 11.98 -16.69
N ARG A 180 -11.82 13.06 -16.22
CA ARG A 180 -10.40 13.32 -16.50
C ARG A 180 -9.52 12.16 -16.05
N GLU A 181 -9.79 11.62 -14.86
CA GLU A 181 -8.98 10.51 -14.33
C GLU A 181 -9.26 9.19 -15.07
N ILE A 182 -10.50 8.92 -15.48
CA ILE A 182 -10.85 7.77 -16.31
C ILE A 182 -10.13 7.86 -17.66
N GLU A 183 -10.20 9.01 -18.33
CA GLU A 183 -9.52 9.25 -19.62
C GLU A 183 -8.02 9.05 -19.48
N ARG A 184 -7.41 9.61 -18.42
CA ARG A 184 -5.98 9.43 -18.12
C ARG A 184 -5.61 7.96 -17.95
N LEU A 185 -6.40 7.20 -17.20
CA LEU A 185 -6.16 5.76 -16.94
C LEU A 185 -6.40 4.86 -18.15
N GLU A 186 -7.23 5.29 -19.10
CA GLU A 186 -7.51 4.55 -20.34
C GLU A 186 -6.52 4.85 -21.46
N ALA A 187 -5.84 6.00 -21.42
CA ALA A 187 -4.79 6.36 -22.35
C ALA A 187 -3.46 5.61 -22.09
N GLU A 188 -3.31 4.99 -20.91
CA GLU A 188 -2.19 4.12 -20.50
C GLU A 188 -2.43 2.64 -20.85
#